data_AF-A0A348ZGB1-F1
#
_entry.id   AF-A0A348ZGB1-F1
#
_cell.length_a   1.000
_cell.length_b   1.000
_cell.length_c   1.000
_cell.angle_alpha   90.00
_cell.angle_beta   90.00
_cell.angle_gamma   90.00
#
_symmetry.space_group_name_H-M   'P 1'
#
loop_
_entity.id
_entity.type
_entity.pdbx_description
1 polymer ?
#
loop_
_entity_poly.entity_id
_entity_poly.type
_entity_poly.pdbx_seq_one_letter_code
_entity_poly.pdbx_strand_id
1 'polypeptide(L)'
;MTEPAVQQSAATNRNEEFFGHPAGLSTLFFTEMWERMSYYGMRALLVLYMTLSIQEGGLGITVASATAIYGLYTGAVYFMGLPGGWIADRMIGSQQAVW
;
A
#
# COMPACT_ATOMS: atom_id res chain seq x y z
N MET A 1 -45.74 36.47 15.95
CA MET A 1 -46.23 35.11 15.61
C MET A 1 -45.36 34.61 14.46
N THR A 2 -44.05 34.52 14.71
CA THR A 2 -43.26 33.27 14.87
C THR A 2 -43.04 32.55 13.53
N GLU A 3 -42.00 32.97 12.81
CA GLU A 3 -41.32 32.13 11.83
C GLU A 3 -40.62 30.98 12.58
N PRO A 4 -40.80 29.71 12.18
CA PRO A 4 -39.98 28.64 12.75
C PRO A 4 -38.59 28.72 12.12
N ALA A 5 -37.60 29.05 12.95
CA ALA A 5 -36.19 28.94 12.60
C ALA A 5 -35.90 27.49 12.15
N VAL A 6 -35.44 27.33 10.91
CA VAL A 6 -34.88 26.07 10.42
C VAL A 6 -33.62 25.80 11.23
N GLN A 7 -33.75 24.94 12.24
CA GLN A 7 -32.64 24.46 13.03
C GLN A 7 -31.89 23.44 12.18
N GLN A 8 -30.99 23.96 11.33
CA GLN A 8 -30.02 23.15 10.61
C GLN A 8 -29.04 22.60 11.65
N SER A 9 -29.37 21.42 12.18
CA SER A 9 -28.47 20.62 13.01
C SER A 9 -27.29 20.23 12.13
N ALA A 10 -26.25 21.07 12.15
CA ALA A 10 -24.95 20.73 11.59
C ALA A 10 -24.52 19.44 12.30
N ALA A 11 -24.53 18.34 11.56
CA ALA A 11 -24.07 17.05 12.05
C ALA A 11 -22.71 17.28 12.74
N THR A 12 -22.67 17.03 14.04
CA THR A 12 -21.43 17.04 14.82
C THR A 12 -20.42 16.19 14.08
N ASN A 13 -19.48 16.84 13.39
CA ASN A 13 -18.34 16.18 12.77
C ASN A 13 -17.68 15.41 13.90
N ARG A 14 -17.79 14.08 13.86
CA ARG A 14 -17.20 13.23 14.88
C ARG A 14 -15.71 13.54 14.88
N ASN A 15 -15.24 14.09 16.00
CA ASN A 15 -13.83 14.15 16.38
C ASN A 15 -13.33 12.71 16.55
N GLU A 16 -13.26 11.94 15.47
CA GLU A 16 -12.46 10.73 15.39
C GLU A 16 -11.03 11.20 15.10
N GLU A 17 -10.43 11.82 16.11
CA GLU A 17 -9.06 12.31 16.04
C GLU A 17 -8.10 11.14 16.22
N PHE A 18 -7.30 10.83 15.19
CA PHE A 18 -6.18 9.92 15.31
C PHE A 18 -4.94 10.73 15.70
N PHE A 19 -4.57 10.70 16.99
CA PHE A 19 -3.46 11.52 17.51
C PHE A 19 -3.59 13.03 17.16
N GLY A 20 -4.81 13.58 17.12
CA GLY A 20 -5.06 14.98 16.72
C GLY A 20 -5.11 15.23 15.21
N HIS A 21 -5.09 14.16 14.39
CA HIS A 21 -5.23 14.22 12.93
C HIS A 21 -6.58 13.67 12.46
N PRO A 22 -6.99 13.94 11.19
CA PRO A 22 -8.23 13.41 10.64
C PRO A 22 -8.32 11.88 10.71
N ALA A 23 -9.50 11.36 11.05
CA ALA A 23 -9.78 9.92 11.23
C ALA A 23 -9.25 9.04 10.08
N GLY A 24 -9.40 9.51 8.83
CA GLY A 24 -8.98 8.79 7.63
C GLY A 24 -7.47 8.54 7.55
N LEU A 25 -6.65 9.32 8.27
CA LEU A 25 -5.22 9.08 8.36
C LEU A 25 -4.90 7.74 9.03
N SER A 26 -5.71 7.31 10.00
CA SER A 26 -5.53 6.01 10.64
C SER A 26 -5.64 4.87 9.62
N THR A 27 -6.65 4.92 8.75
CA THR A 27 -6.83 3.94 7.67
C THR A 27 -5.64 3.95 6.72
N LEU A 28 -5.24 5.12 6.21
CA LEU A 28 -4.09 5.22 5.30
C LEU A 28 -2.79 4.74 5.96
N PHE A 29 -2.59 5.06 7.24
CA PHE A 29 -1.42 4.63 8.00
C PHE A 29 -1.36 3.11 8.10
N PHE A 30 -2.44 2.45 8.54
CA PHE A 30 -2.43 1.00 8.68
C PHE A 30 -2.35 0.28 7.33
N THR A 31 -3.02 0.82 6.30
CA THR A 31 -2.92 0.30 4.92
C THR A 31 -1.49 0.35 4.41
N GLU A 32 -0.82 1.52 4.47
CA GLU A 32 0.57 1.64 4.05
C GLU A 32 1.51 0.82 4.94
N MET A 33 1.32 0.81 6.26
CA MET A 33 2.14 0.01 7.17
C MET A 33 2.11 -1.47 6.78
N TRP A 34 0.93 -2.02 6.48
CA TRP A 34 0.80 -3.43 6.11
C TRP A 34 1.36 -3.73 4.72
N GLU A 35 1.20 -2.81 3.78
CA GLU A 35 1.82 -2.89 2.45
C GLU A 35 3.35 -2.96 2.60
N ARG A 36 3.94 -2.02 3.35
CA ARG A 36 5.40 -1.92 3.52
C ARG A 36 5.94 -3.11 4.28
N MET A 37 5.26 -3.55 5.33
CA MET A 37 5.64 -4.75 6.09
C MET A 37 5.71 -5.97 5.17
N SER A 38 4.67 -6.21 4.38
CA SER A 38 4.60 -7.36 3.49
C SER A 38 5.66 -7.27 2.38
N TYR A 39 5.85 -6.07 1.82
CA TYR A 39 6.85 -5.82 0.77
C TYR A 39 8.28 -6.06 1.25
N TYR A 40 8.68 -5.48 2.38
CA TYR A 40 10.03 -5.66 2.92
C TYR A 40 10.23 -7.07 3.50
N GLY A 41 9.21 -7.67 4.11
CA GLY A 41 9.25 -9.04 4.59
C GLY A 41 9.50 -10.04 3.47
N MET A 42 8.77 -9.90 2.35
CA MET A 42 9.00 -10.71 1.16
C MET A 42 10.41 -10.48 0.60
N ARG A 43 10.84 -9.23 0.42
CA ARG A 43 12.19 -8.91 -0.10
C ARG A 43 13.32 -9.48 0.75
N ALA A 44 13.17 -9.50 2.07
CA ALA A 44 14.16 -10.05 2.99
C ALA A 44 14.38 -11.56 2.80
N LEU A 45 13.31 -12.30 2.48
CA LEU A 45 13.35 -13.76 2.35
C LEU A 45 13.50 -14.24 0.90
N LEU A 46 13.16 -13.41 -0.09
CA LEU A 46 13.05 -13.82 -1.49
C LEU A 46 14.34 -14.42 -2.04
N VAL A 47 15.48 -13.75 -1.85
CA VAL A 47 16.78 -14.26 -2.34
C VAL A 47 17.19 -15.51 -1.60
N LEU A 48 17.00 -15.54 -0.27
CA LEU A 48 17.29 -16.73 0.55
C LEU A 48 16.50 -17.94 0.05
N TYR A 49 15.20 -17.79 -0.17
CA TYR A 49 14.32 -18.83 -0.70
C TYR A 49 14.76 -19.30 -2.10
N MET A 50 15.12 -18.36 -2.98
CA MET A 50 15.60 -18.69 -4.32
C MET A 50 16.89 -19.52 -4.29
N THR A 51 17.85 -19.15 -3.42
CA THR A 51 19.16 -19.82 -3.35
C THR A 51 19.18 -21.09 -2.52
N LEU A 52 18.21 -21.27 -1.63
CA LEU A 52 18.09 -22.45 -0.79
C LEU A 52 17.90 -23.71 -1.65
N SER A 53 18.45 -24.85 -1.22
CA SER A 53 18.41 -26.08 -2.01
C SER A 53 16.98 -26.61 -2.17
N ILE A 54 16.74 -27.37 -3.25
CA ILE A 54 15.43 -27.99 -3.51
C ILE A 54 15.03 -28.94 -2.36
N GLN A 55 16.01 -29.63 -1.77
CA GLN A 55 15.78 -30.58 -0.66
C GLN A 55 15.31 -29.88 0.62
N GLU A 56 15.67 -28.61 0.79
CA GLU A 56 15.26 -27.76 1.91
C GLU A 56 14.02 -26.92 1.58
N GLY A 57 13.40 -27.14 0.41
CA GLY A 57 12.18 -26.45 -0.02
C GLY A 57 12.41 -25.12 -0.76
N GLY A 58 13.65 -24.81 -1.14
CA GLY A 58 13.99 -23.66 -1.98
C GLY A 58 13.96 -23.95 -3.48
N LEU A 59 14.44 -23.00 -4.29
CA LEU A 59 14.47 -23.13 -5.75
C LEU A 59 15.81 -23.63 -6.31
N GLY A 60 16.86 -23.67 -5.49
CA GLY A 60 18.19 -24.15 -5.87
C GLY A 60 18.84 -23.35 -7.00
N ILE A 61 18.43 -22.10 -7.23
CA ILE A 61 19.00 -21.26 -8.29
C ILE A 61 20.25 -20.52 -7.80
N THR A 62 21.15 -20.18 -8.73
CA THR A 62 22.40 -19.51 -8.38
C THR A 62 22.15 -18.13 -7.78
N VAL A 63 23.05 -17.68 -6.90
CA VAL A 63 23.00 -16.33 -6.29
C VAL A 63 22.98 -15.24 -7.37
N ALA A 64 23.73 -15.42 -8.47
CA ALA A 64 23.75 -14.47 -9.58
C ALA A 64 22.36 -14.33 -10.24
N SER A 65 21.69 -15.45 -10.52
CA SER A 65 20.33 -15.42 -11.07
C SER A 65 19.32 -14.86 -10.07
N ALA A 66 19.39 -15.26 -8.81
CA ALA A 66 18.51 -14.79 -7.75
C ALA A 66 18.60 -13.25 -7.55
N THR A 67 19.82 -12.70 -7.55
CA THR A 67 20.05 -11.26 -7.43
C THR A 67 19.60 -10.49 -8.68
N ALA A 68 19.78 -11.06 -9.88
CA ALA A 68 19.25 -10.47 -11.12
C ALA A 68 17.72 -10.38 -11.11
N ILE A 69 17.03 -11.45 -10.68
CA ILE A 69 15.56 -11.48 -10.54
C ILE A 69 15.12 -10.43 -9.52
N TYR A 70 15.79 -10.35 -8.36
CA TYR A 70 15.49 -9.35 -7.34
C TYR A 70 15.64 -7.91 -7.85
N GLY A 71 16.70 -7.65 -8.62
CA GLY A 71 16.95 -6.35 -9.25
C GLY A 71 15.87 -5.98 -10.25
N LEU A 72 15.51 -6.91 -11.15
CA LEU A 72 14.43 -6.72 -12.12
C LEU A 72 13.08 -6.50 -11.45
N TYR A 73 12.76 -7.28 -10.42
CA TYR A 73 11.54 -7.11 -9.64
C TYR A 73 11.48 -5.72 -9.02
N THR A 74 12.55 -5.29 -8.34
CA THR A 74 12.61 -3.97 -7.70
C THR A 74 12.48 -2.86 -8.74
N GLY A 75 13.20 -2.95 -9.86
CA GLY A 75 13.10 -1.99 -10.95
C GLY A 75 11.71 -1.93 -11.58
N ALA A 76 11.06 -3.08 -11.77
CA ALA A 76 9.69 -3.16 -12.29
C ALA A 76 8.68 -2.51 -11.34
N VAL A 77 8.81 -2.67 -10.03
CA VAL A 77 7.94 -1.99 -9.04
C VAL A 77 8.02 -0.47 -9.19
N TYR A 78 9.22 0.09 -9.32
CA TYR A 78 9.38 1.53 -9.57
C TYR A 78 8.82 1.95 -10.93
N PHE A 79 9.08 1.16 -11.97
CA PHE A 79 8.60 1.45 -13.31
C PHE A 79 7.07 1.46 -13.38
N MET A 80 6.42 0.46 -12.78
CA MET A 80 4.97 0.31 -12.76
C MET A 80 4.24 1.40 -11.97
N GLY A 81 4.94 2.12 -11.09
CA GLY A 81 4.40 3.30 -10.42
C GLY A 81 3.98 4.41 -11.40
N LEU A 82 4.68 4.57 -12.52
CA LEU A 82 4.38 5.60 -13.53
C LEU A 82 3.02 5.36 -14.24
N PRO A 83 2.80 4.21 -14.91
CA PRO A 83 1.50 3.94 -15.51
C PRO A 83 0.40 3.80 -14.45
N GLY A 84 0.70 3.26 -13.27
CA GLY A 84 -0.27 3.15 -12.18
C GLY A 84 -0.79 4.51 -11.71
N GLY A 85 0.11 5.48 -11.50
CA GLY A 85 -0.27 6.85 -11.15
C GLY A 85 -1.09 7.52 -12.27
N TRP A 86 -0.68 7.35 -13.53
CA TRP A 86 -1.43 7.91 -14.66
C TRP A 86 -2.86 7.35 -14.75
N ILE A 87 -3.05 6.04 -14.52
CA ILE A 87 -4.37 5.39 -14.51
C ILE A 87 -5.22 5.93 -13.35
N ALA A 88 -4.63 6.06 -12.15
CA ALA A 88 -5.31 6.62 -10.99
C ALA A 88 -5.76 8.06 -11.25
N ASP A 89 -4.93 8.88 -11.88
CA ASP A 89 -5.21 10.29 -12.16
C ASP A 89 -6.28 10.49 -13.24
N ARG A 90 -6.34 9.61 -14.25
CA ARG A 90 -7.14 9.85 -15.47
C ARG A 90 -8.36 8.96 -15.62
N MET A 91 -8.41 7.79 -14.97
CA MET A 91 -9.44 6.79 -15.25
C MET A 91 -10.29 6.46 -14.02
N ILE A 92 -9.67 6.06 -12.92
CA ILE A 92 -10.39 5.39 -11.81
C ILE A 92 -10.39 6.17 -10.49
N GLY A 93 -9.50 7.16 -10.35
CA GLY A 93 -9.32 7.90 -9.09
C GLY A 93 -8.42 7.16 -8.09
N SER A 94 -7.78 7.92 -7.21
CA SER A 94 -6.78 7.42 -6.25
C SER A 94 -7.37 6.45 -5.22
N GLN A 95 -8.62 6.62 -4.80
CA GLN A 95 -9.26 5.72 -3.84
C GLN A 95 -9.49 4.33 -4.43
N GLN A 96 -9.98 4.23 -5.67
CA GLN A 96 -10.22 2.95 -6.35
C GLN A 96 -8.92 2.28 -6.83
N ALA A 97 -7.84 3.05 -7.00
CA ALA A 97 -6.54 2.47 -7.33
C ALA A 97 -5.90 1.72 -6.15
N VAL A 98 -6.34 2.02 -4.91
CA VAL A 98 -5.83 1.42 -3.67
C VAL A 98 -6.77 0.34 -3.13
N TRP A 99 -8.08 0.47 -3.36
CA TRP A 99 -9.15 -0.36 -2.79
C TRP A 99 -9.82 -1.30 -3.80
#